data_AF-A0AAW9NYH8-F1
#
_entry.id   AF-A0AAW9NYH8-F1
#
_cell.length_a   1.000
_cell.length_b   1.000
_cell.length_c   1.000
_cell.angle_alpha   90.00
_cell.angle_beta   90.00
_cell.angle_gamma   90.00
#
_symmetry.space_group_name_H-M   'P 1'
#
loop_
_entity.id
_entity.type
_entity.pdbx_description
1 polymer ?
#
loop_
_entity_poly.entity_id
_entity_poly.type
_entity_poly.pdbx_seq_one_letter_code
_entity_poly.pdbx_strand_id
1 'polypeptide(L)' 'MLRFDQYYDAHSKEIFQFIYFLVGQKETAEDLTQDTFVKALKNNKAFRGDAQVKTWLVTIARNTVYDYYRRKRLTSFSRC' A
#
# COMPACT_ATOMS: atom_id res chain seq x y z
N MET A 1 -14.68 -16.94 3.37
CA MET A 1 -14.49 -15.48 3.35
C MET A 1 -13.35 -15.16 4.31
N LEU A 2 -12.20 -14.70 3.83
CA LEU A 2 -11.05 -14.39 4.68
C LEU A 2 -11.43 -13.24 5.63
N ARG A 3 -11.20 -13.40 6.94
CA ARG A 3 -11.34 -12.31 7.92
C ARG A 3 -10.19 -11.34 7.71
N PHE A 4 -10.42 -10.30 6.92
CA PHE A 4 -9.40 -9.34 6.54
C PHE A 4 -8.88 -8.52 7.74
N ASP A 5 -9.72 -8.31 8.76
CA ASP A 5 -9.37 -7.58 9.97
C ASP A 5 -8.16 -8.19 10.69
N GLN A 6 -8.05 -9.53 10.72
CA GLN A 6 -6.90 -10.22 11.34
C GLN A 6 -5.59 -9.96 10.60
N TYR A 7 -5.64 -9.82 9.28
CA TYR A 7 -4.46 -9.50 8.47
C TYR A 7 -4.08 -8.03 8.55
N TYR A 8 -5.09 -7.15 8.69
CA TYR A 8 -4.85 -5.74 8.93
C TYR A 8 -4.12 -5.52 10.25
N ASP A 9 -4.62 -6.09 11.35
CA ASP A 9 -4.00 -5.93 12.67
C ASP A 9 -2.58 -6.52 12.70
N ALA A 10 -2.36 -7.66 12.03
CA ALA A 10 -1.06 -8.32 11.99
C ALA A 10 0.00 -7.59 11.14
N HIS A 11 -0.39 -6.88 10.08
CA HIS A 11 0.55 -6.36 9.08
C HIS A 11 0.55 -4.84 8.91
N SER A 12 -0.47 -4.13 9.42
CA SER A 12 -0.62 -2.67 9.25
C SER A 12 0.62 -1.90 9.70
N LYS A 13 1.15 -2.23 10.88
CA LYS A 13 2.34 -1.59 11.45
C LYS A 13 3.58 -1.78 10.57
N GLU A 14 3.81 -2.99 10.07
CA GLU A 14 4.98 -3.29 9.22
C GLU A 14 4.87 -2.61 7.86
N ILE A 15 3.69 -2.62 7.25
CA ILE A 15 3.45 -1.95 5.97
C ILE A 15 3.57 -0.43 6.12
N PHE A 16 3.06 0.13 7.21
CA PHE A 16 3.24 1.54 7.54
C PHE A 16 4.72 1.89 7.66
N GLN A 17 5.51 1.12 8.42
CA GLN A 17 6.95 1.36 8.56
C GLN A 17 7.68 1.28 7.22
N PHE A 18 7.34 0.29 6.39
CA PHE A 18 7.89 0.15 5.05
C PHE A 18 7.59 1.36 4.17
N ILE A 19 6.34 1.82 4.13
CA ILE A 19 5.93 3.00 3.36
C ILE A 19 6.58 4.26 3.92
N TYR A 20 6.60 4.42 5.24
CA TYR A 20 7.23 5.56 5.91
C TYR A 20 8.71 5.65 5.57
N PHE A 21 9.43 4.53 5.53
CA PHE A 21 10.84 4.50 5.10
C PHE A 21 11.03 4.99 3.66
N LEU A 22 10.08 4.71 2.77
CA LEU A 22 10.16 5.15 1.37
C LEU A 22 9.78 6.61 1.16
N VAL A 23 8.82 7.13 1.94
CA VAL A 23 8.20 8.44 1.69
C VAL A 23 8.70 9.53 2.64
N GLY A 24 9.16 9.17 3.84
CA GLY A 24 9.72 10.08 4.83
C GLY A 24 8.72 11.02 5.51
N GLN A 25 7.44 10.97 5.15
CA GLN A 25 6.38 11.81 5.73
C GLN A 25 5.30 10.94 6.36
N LYS A 26 4.99 11.21 7.64
CA LYS A 26 4.05 10.40 8.44
C LYS A 26 2.64 10.39 7.84
N GLU A 27 2.07 11.56 7.61
CA GLU A 27 0.70 11.72 7.08
C GLU A 27 0.53 11.01 5.72
N THR A 28 1.42 11.29 4.75
CA THR A 28 1.39 10.56 3.47
C THR A 28 1.57 9.04 3.67
N ALA A 29 2.41 8.60 4.61
CA ALA A 29 2.58 7.17 4.85
C ALA A 29 1.31 6.53 5.44
N GLU A 30 0.57 7.22 6.30
CA GLU A 30 -0.74 6.77 6.82
C GLU A 30 -1.75 6.63 5.68
N ASP A 31 -1.86 7.63 4.81
CA ASP A 31 -2.75 7.62 3.65
C ASP A 31 -2.43 6.46 2.69
N LEU A 32 -1.16 6.31 2.32
CA LEU A 32 -0.73 5.25 1.41
C LEU A 32 -0.87 3.86 2.02
N THR A 33 -0.77 3.74 3.34
CA THR A 33 -1.03 2.49 4.05
C THR A 33 -2.50 2.12 3.92
N GLN A 34 -3.43 3.07 4.16
CA GLN A 34 -4.85 2.83 3.95
C GLN A 34 -5.17 2.42 2.51
N ASP A 35 -4.66 3.17 1.53
CA ASP A 35 -4.82 2.86 0.11
C ASP A 35 -4.34 1.45 -0.24
N THR A 36 -3.22 1.02 0.35
CA THR A 36 -2.67 -0.32 0.16
C THR A 36 -3.64 -1.40 0.63
N PHE A 37 -4.21 -1.27 1.83
CA PHE A 37 -5.17 -2.24 2.35
C PHE A 37 -6.50 -2.22 1.58
N VAL A 38 -6.97 -1.04 1.13
CA VAL A 38 -8.15 -0.94 0.25
C VAL A 38 -7.91 -1.65 -1.08
N LYS A 39 -6.73 -1.48 -1.70
CA LYS A 39 -6.35 -2.21 -2.92
C LYS A 39 -6.23 -3.71 -2.69
N ALA A 40 -5.68 -4.12 -1.55
CA ALA A 40 -5.59 -5.53 -1.16
C ALA A 40 -6.99 -6.14 -0.98
N LEU A 41 -7.92 -5.45 -0.31
CA LEU A 41 -9.32 -5.88 -0.20
C LEU A 41 -9.97 -6.09 -1.57
N LYS A 42 -9.80 -5.14 -2.49
CA LYS A 42 -10.35 -5.22 -3.86
C LYS A 42 -9.76 -6.38 -4.66
N ASN A 43 -8.48 -6.69 -4.45
CA ASN A 43 -7.76 -7.76 -5.16
C ASN A 43 -7.69 -9.08 -4.38
N ASN A 44 -8.39 -9.20 -3.25
CA ASN A 44 -8.32 -10.38 -2.37
C ASN A 44 -8.75 -11.68 -3.10
N LYS A 45 -9.67 -11.59 -4.06
CA LYS A 45 -10.08 -12.73 -4.89
C LYS A 45 -9.00 -13.20 -5.88
N ALA A 46 -8.02 -12.36 -6.20
CA ALA A 46 -6.92 -12.67 -7.12
C ALA A 46 -5.70 -13.27 -6.39
N PHE A 47 -5.68 -13.23 -5.06
CA PHE A 47 -4.61 -13.84 -4.28
C PHE A 47 -4.80 -15.36 -4.25
N ARG A 48 -3.93 -16.07 -4.98
CA ARG A 48 -3.98 -17.54 -5.14
C ARG A 48 -3.41 -18.33 -3.95
N GLY A 49 -2.86 -17.64 -2.94
CA GLY A 49 -2.23 -18.28 -1.78
C GLY A 49 -0.81 -18.82 -2.03
N ASP A 50 -0.29 -18.67 -3.25
CA ASP A 50 1.03 -19.17 -3.65
C ASP A 50 2.21 -18.40 -3.02
N ALA A 51 1.96 -17.19 -2.51
CA ALA A 51 2.95 -16.36 -1.84
C ALA A 51 2.52 -16.05 -0.40
N GLN A 52 3.47 -15.73 0.48
CA GLN A 52 3.12 -15.23 1.81
C GLN A 52 2.31 -13.93 1.69
N VAL A 53 1.24 -13.80 2.49
CA VAL A 53 0.36 -12.61 2.50
C VAL A 53 1.16 -11.32 2.66
N LYS A 54 2.21 -11.34 3.50
CA LYS A 54 3.13 -10.23 3.69
C LYS A 54 3.81 -9.80 2.38
N THR A 55 4.38 -10.73 1.62
CA THR A 55 5.05 -10.43 0.34
C THR A 55 4.09 -9.81 -0.66
N TRP A 56 2.85 -10.30 -0.68
CA TRP A 56 1.80 -9.74 -1.53
C TRP A 56 1.41 -8.32 -1.10
N LEU A 57 1.22 -8.07 0.20
CA LEU A 57 0.95 -6.73 0.74
C LEU A 57 2.10 -5.74 0.44
N VAL A 58 3.36 -6.16 0.60
CA VAL A 58 4.53 -5.33 0.27
C VAL A 58 4.56 -4.98 -1.22
N THR A 59 4.17 -5.89 -2.10
CA THR A 59 4.06 -5.63 -3.54
C THR A 59 3.03 -4.54 -3.83
N ILE A 60 1.85 -4.63 -3.22
CA ILE A 60 0.79 -3.61 -3.36
C ILE A 60 1.26 -2.27 -2.77
N ALA A 61 1.92 -2.28 -1.61
CA ALA A 61 2.46 -1.09 -0.96
C ALA A 61 3.46 -0.37 -1.88
N ARG A 62 4.42 -1.12 -2.43
CA ARG A 62 5.43 -0.60 -3.35
C ARG A 62 4.80 0.03 -4.59
N ASN A 63 3.84 -0.65 -5.22
CA ASN A 63 3.13 -0.12 -6.38
C ASN A 63 2.36 1.16 -6.03
N THR A 64 1.75 1.22 -4.84
CA THR A 64 1.02 2.39 -4.36
C THR A 64 1.94 3.59 -4.13
N VAL A 65 3.13 3.38 -3.57
CA VAL A 65 4.15 4.42 -3.44
C VAL A 65 4.63 4.91 -4.80
N TYR A 66 4.89 4.01 -5.76
CA TYR A 66 5.27 4.40 -7.12
C TYR A 66 4.17 5.19 -7.84
N ASP A 67 2.91 4.79 -7.71
CA ASP A 67 1.78 5.54 -8.24
C ASP A 67 1.66 6.94 -7.61
N TYR A 68 1.93 7.07 -6.31
CA TYR A 68 1.97 8.36 -5.62
C TYR A 68 3.03 9.28 -6.22
N TYR A 69 4.28 8.80 -6.36
CA TYR A 69 5.35 9.61 -6.96
C TYR A 69 5.10 9.92 -8.43
N ARG A 70 4.54 8.98 -9.20
CA ARG A 70 4.16 9.22 -10.59
C ARG A 70 3.14 10.37 -10.69
N ARG A 71 2.11 10.36 -9.84
CA ARG A 71 1.07 11.41 -9.81
C ARG A 71 1.64 12.76 -9.35
N LYS A 72 2.48 12.76 -8.32
CA LYS A 72 3.16 13.98 -7.81
C LYS A 72 4.04 14.64 -8.87
N ARG A 73 4.71 13.84 -9.72
CA ARG A 73 5.48 14.36 -10.86
C ARG A 73 4.57 15.01 -11.91
N LEU A 74 3.43 14.41 -12.21
CA LEU A 74 2.48 14.96 -13.20
C LEU A 74 1.87 16.29 -12.74
N THR A 75 1.53 16.44 -11.46
CA THR A 75 1.00 17.69 -10.91
C THR A 75 2.00 18.85 -10.93
N SER A 76 3.30 18.55 -10.94
CA SER A 76 4.35 19.59 -11.07
C SER A 76 4.48 20.12 -12.49
N PHE A 77 3.95 19.42 -13.50
CA PHE A 77 4.02 19.79 -14.92
C PHE A 77 2.73 20.43 -15.45
N SER A 78 1.68 20.57 -14.64
CA SER A 78 0.36 21.11 -15.05
C SER A 78 0.15 22.60 -14.75
N ARG A 79 1.22 23.36 -14.49
CA ARG A 79 1.17 24.84 -14.50
C ARG A 79 2.02 25.35 -15.66
N CYS A 80 1.46 25.28 -16.86
CA CYS A 80 1.82 26.15 -17.97
C CYS A 80 0.57 26.34 -18.85
#